data_AF-A0A7Y0PAZ7-F1
#
_entry.id   AF-A0A7Y0PAZ7-F1
#
_cell.length_a   1.000
_cell.length_b   1.000
_cell.length_c   1.000
_cell.angle_alpha   90.00
_cell.angle_beta   90.00
_cell.angle_gamma   90.00
#
_symmetry.space_group_name_H-M   'P 1'
#
loop_
_entity.id
_entity.type
_entity.pdbx_description
1 polymer ?
#
loop_
_entity_poly.entity_id
_entity_poly.type
_entity_poly.pdbx_seq_one_letter_code
_entity_poly.pdbx_strand_id
1 'polypeptide(L)'
;MTTEREPDFEAFYRSRFAGLVASGLARGLNRQEAEDDAQDAMVHLYQNWAALHPRARGRYARTATVHNTVDRFRRATRWRKWIAEVAPRVRVAEEDSSGHAGALDLLRRRLTGPQLKVMFLLYAGLSVADIAGYLELSPSTVRSHVHNARKALKEDDHG
;
A
#
# COMPACT_ATOMS: atom_id res chain seq x y z
N MET A 1 34.50 -15.96 4.37
CA MET A 1 33.99 -15.07 5.42
C MET A 1 32.46 -14.90 5.33
N THR A 2 31.71 -15.96 5.00
CA THR A 2 30.24 -15.92 4.82
C THR A 2 29.47 -16.22 6.11
N THR A 3 30.16 -16.78 7.10
CA THR A 3 29.60 -17.38 8.32
C THR A 3 29.15 -16.40 9.40
N GLU A 4 29.60 -15.13 9.39
CA GLU A 4 29.08 -14.10 10.31
C GLU A 4 27.82 -13.40 9.75
N ARG A 5 27.62 -13.44 8.42
CA ARG A 5 26.48 -12.79 7.75
C ARG A 5 25.16 -13.50 8.02
N GLU A 6 25.19 -14.83 8.04
CA GLU A 6 24.03 -15.70 8.32
C GLU A 6 23.47 -15.57 9.74
N PRO A 7 24.26 -15.66 10.83
CA PRO A 7 23.74 -15.56 12.19
C PRO A 7 23.16 -14.17 12.50
N ASP A 8 23.76 -13.10 11.97
CA ASP A 8 23.25 -11.74 12.09
C ASP A 8 21.89 -11.55 11.39
N PHE A 9 21.75 -12.14 10.21
CA PHE A 9 20.48 -12.11 9.47
C PHE A 9 19.43 -12.99 10.14
N GLU A 10 19.79 -14.18 10.62
CA GLU A 10 18.86 -15.09 11.29
C GLU A 10 18.30 -14.45 12.56
N ALA A 11 19.14 -13.83 13.38
CA ALA A 11 18.72 -13.09 14.57
C ALA A 11 17.75 -11.95 14.20
N PHE A 12 18.07 -11.20 13.14
CA PHE A 12 17.18 -10.15 12.63
C PHE A 12 15.84 -10.72 12.16
N TYR A 13 15.87 -11.79 11.36
CA TYR A 13 14.70 -12.46 10.83
C TYR A 13 13.76 -12.88 11.97
N ARG A 14 14.28 -13.63 12.96
CA ARG A 14 13.52 -14.09 14.13
C ARG A 14 12.91 -12.93 14.92
N SER A 15 13.62 -11.81 15.03
CA SER A 15 13.14 -10.64 15.78
C SER A 15 12.06 -9.82 15.05
N ARG A 16 12.01 -9.85 13.72
CA ARG A 16 11.17 -8.92 12.92
C ARG A 16 10.06 -9.59 12.12
N PHE A 17 10.21 -10.86 11.76
CA PHE A 17 9.28 -11.55 10.87
C PHE A 17 7.84 -11.53 11.40
N ALA A 18 7.63 -11.89 12.67
CA ALA A 18 6.30 -11.88 13.29
C ALA A 18 5.63 -10.50 13.26
N GLY A 19 6.41 -9.42 13.44
CA GLY A 19 5.91 -8.04 13.36
C GLY A 19 5.50 -7.64 11.93
N LEU A 20 6.21 -8.12 10.91
CA LEU A 20 5.83 -7.91 9.51
C LEU A 20 4.55 -8.65 9.15
N VAL A 21 4.40 -9.90 9.61
CA VAL A 21 3.15 -10.67 9.45
C VAL A 21 1.99 -9.96 10.15
N ALA A 22 2.18 -9.50 11.39
CA ALA A 22 1.16 -8.75 12.12
C ALA A 22 0.75 -7.46 11.40
N SER A 23 1.71 -6.76 10.79
CA SER A 23 1.43 -5.60 9.92
C SER A 23 0.61 -5.99 8.69
N GLY A 24 0.92 -7.11 8.03
CA GLY A 24 0.13 -7.66 6.92
C GLY A 24 -1.32 -7.92 7.30
N LEU A 25 -1.53 -8.57 8.45
CA LEU A 25 -2.86 -8.83 8.99
C LEU A 25 -3.61 -7.54 9.31
N ALA A 26 -2.95 -6.54 9.92
CA ALA A 26 -3.55 -5.24 10.19
C ALA A 26 -3.95 -4.48 8.91
N ARG A 27 -3.30 -4.78 7.78
CA ARG A 27 -3.64 -4.27 6.44
C ARG A 27 -4.76 -5.07 5.75
N GLY A 28 -5.30 -6.09 6.40
CA GLY A 28 -6.41 -6.91 5.89
C GLY A 28 -6.00 -8.10 5.02
N LEU A 29 -4.73 -8.48 5.02
CA LEU A 29 -4.29 -9.73 4.39
C LEU A 29 -4.76 -10.92 5.24
N ASN A 30 -5.04 -12.05 4.58
CA ASN A 30 -5.16 -13.30 5.33
C ASN A 30 -3.78 -13.77 5.84
N ARG A 31 -3.76 -14.78 6.71
CA ARG A 31 -2.53 -15.26 7.35
C ARG A 31 -1.46 -15.67 6.35
N GLN A 32 -1.83 -16.48 5.35
CA GLN A 32 -0.90 -16.96 4.33
C GLN A 32 -0.34 -15.80 3.49
N GLU A 33 -1.22 -14.89 3.06
CA GLU A 33 -0.79 -13.71 2.30
C GLU A 33 0.16 -12.81 3.10
N ALA A 34 -0.06 -12.67 4.41
CA ALA A 34 0.80 -11.88 5.28
C ALA A 34 2.17 -12.54 5.52
N GLU A 35 2.21 -13.87 5.60
CA GLU A 35 3.45 -14.64 5.70
C GLU A 35 4.25 -14.57 4.40
N ASP A 36 3.62 -14.76 3.25
CA ASP A 36 4.24 -14.62 1.94
C ASP A 36 4.82 -13.20 1.76
N ASP A 37 4.05 -12.16 2.09
CA ASP A 37 4.47 -10.75 2.01
C ASP A 37 5.71 -10.47 2.88
N ALA A 38 5.72 -10.99 4.11
CA ALA A 38 6.84 -10.86 5.03
C ALA A 38 8.07 -11.64 4.55
N GLN A 39 7.86 -12.83 3.97
CA GLN A 39 8.93 -13.68 3.49
C GLN A 39 9.61 -13.08 2.25
N ASP A 40 8.84 -12.60 1.27
CA ASP A 40 9.37 -11.89 0.11
C ASP A 40 10.19 -10.66 0.53
N ALA A 41 9.69 -9.89 1.49
CA ALA A 41 10.42 -8.74 2.02
C ALA A 41 11.75 -9.13 2.70
N MET A 42 11.78 -10.24 3.44
CA MET A 42 13.01 -10.77 4.05
C MET A 42 13.99 -11.32 3.02
N VAL A 43 13.51 -11.96 1.94
CA VAL A 43 14.36 -12.43 0.84
C VAL A 43 15.04 -11.26 0.14
N HIS A 44 14.30 -10.20 -0.18
CA HIS A 44 14.87 -8.98 -0.75
C HIS A 44 15.86 -8.28 0.19
N LEU A 45 15.56 -8.27 1.49
CA LEU A 45 16.49 -7.76 2.49
C LEU A 45 17.78 -8.59 2.54
N TYR A 46 17.69 -9.92 2.52
CA TYR A 46 18.85 -10.82 2.56
C TYR A 46 19.80 -10.58 1.39
N GLN A 47 19.24 -10.42 0.19
CA GLN A 47 20.00 -10.09 -1.04
C GLN A 47 20.84 -8.81 -0.86
N ASN A 48 20.30 -7.80 -0.19
CA ASN A 48 20.94 -6.50 0.03
C ASN A 48 21.65 -6.36 1.39
N TRP A 49 21.62 -7.39 2.23
CA TRP A 49 21.98 -7.31 3.65
C TRP A 49 23.38 -6.78 3.94
N ALA A 50 24.37 -7.22 3.16
CA ALA A 50 25.76 -6.79 3.32
C ALA A 50 26.00 -5.35 2.87
N ALA A 51 25.23 -4.85 1.88
CA ALA A 51 25.35 -3.49 1.38
C ALA A 51 24.59 -2.48 2.26
N LEU A 52 23.61 -2.95 3.04
CA LEU A 52 22.80 -2.09 3.90
C LEU A 52 23.47 -1.85 5.25
N HIS A 53 23.62 -0.57 5.58
CA HIS A 53 24.03 -0.13 6.91
C HIS A 53 23.07 -0.69 7.98
N PRO A 54 23.54 -1.19 9.14
CA PRO A 54 22.70 -1.86 10.13
C PRO A 54 21.43 -1.09 10.54
N ARG A 55 21.54 0.23 10.71
CA ARG A 55 20.42 1.13 11.05
C ARG A 55 19.34 1.22 9.95
N ALA A 56 19.67 0.93 8.70
CA ALA A 56 18.74 1.03 7.57
C ALA A 56 17.93 -0.26 7.32
N ARG A 57 18.41 -1.40 7.83
CA ARG A 57 17.84 -2.74 7.56
C ARG A 57 16.37 -2.87 8.00
N GLY A 58 16.03 -2.33 9.18
CA GLY A 58 14.65 -2.29 9.67
C GLY A 58 13.71 -1.45 8.80
N ARG A 59 14.16 -0.28 8.34
CA ARG A 59 13.40 0.57 7.42
C ARG A 59 13.22 -0.12 6.08
N TYR A 60 14.28 -0.74 5.55
CA TYR A 60 14.26 -1.45 4.28
C TYR A 60 13.26 -2.61 4.28
N ALA A 61 13.25 -3.44 5.34
CA ALA A 61 12.30 -4.53 5.49
C ALA A 61 10.83 -4.05 5.45
N ARG A 62 10.53 -2.98 6.20
CA ARG A 62 9.19 -2.38 6.20
C ARG A 62 8.84 -1.80 4.82
N THR A 63 9.76 -1.10 4.19
CA THR A 63 9.59 -0.55 2.84
C THR A 63 9.33 -1.66 1.82
N ALA A 64 9.99 -2.81 1.92
CA ALA A 64 9.76 -3.95 1.04
C ALA A 64 8.35 -4.54 1.21
N THR A 65 7.86 -4.72 2.44
CA THR A 65 6.46 -5.17 2.66
C THR A 65 5.44 -4.17 2.12
N VAL A 66 5.72 -2.87 2.21
CA VAL A 66 4.85 -1.84 1.66
C VAL A 66 4.85 -1.89 0.12
N HIS A 67 6.01 -2.05 -0.53
CA HIS A 67 6.09 -2.22 -1.98
C HIS A 67 5.30 -3.44 -2.46
N ASN A 68 5.49 -4.60 -1.82
CA ASN A 68 4.78 -5.83 -2.15
C ASN A 68 3.26 -5.67 -2.02
N THR A 69 2.80 -4.98 -0.99
CA THR A 69 1.39 -4.64 -0.80
C THR A 69 0.86 -3.79 -1.94
N VAL A 70 1.57 -2.72 -2.31
CA VAL A 70 1.17 -1.85 -3.40
C VAL A 70 1.15 -2.61 -4.73
N ASP A 71 2.15 -3.45 -5.00
CA ASP A 71 2.22 -4.24 -6.23
C ASP A 71 1.15 -5.32 -6.30
N ARG A 72 0.79 -5.96 -5.18
CA ARG A 72 -0.33 -6.92 -5.12
C ARG A 72 -1.66 -6.21 -5.37
N PHE A 73 -1.88 -5.04 -4.76
CA PHE A 73 -3.10 -4.27 -4.95
C PHE A 73 -3.22 -3.66 -6.36
N ARG A 74 -2.09 -3.29 -6.99
CA ARG A 74 -2.05 -2.79 -8.38
C ARG A 74 -2.31 -3.91 -9.40
N ARG A 75 -1.85 -5.13 -9.13
CA ARG A 75 -2.05 -6.31 -10.00
C ARG A 75 -3.42 -6.97 -9.80
N ALA A 76 -4.03 -6.85 -8.62
CA ALA A 76 -5.32 -7.47 -8.32
C ALA A 76 -6.53 -6.64 -8.79
N THR A 77 -7.68 -7.31 -8.95
CA THR A 77 -9.04 -6.76 -9.15
C THR A 77 -9.46 -5.70 -8.12
N ARG A 78 -8.65 -5.43 -7.09
CA ARG A 78 -8.92 -4.49 -6.01
C ARG A 78 -8.89 -3.03 -6.44
N TRP A 79 -8.06 -2.64 -7.42
CA TRP A 79 -8.16 -1.30 -8.02
C TRP A 79 -9.53 -1.06 -8.66
N ARG A 80 -10.03 -2.07 -9.38
CA ARG A 80 -11.37 -2.05 -9.98
C ARG A 80 -12.48 -2.01 -8.93
N LYS A 81 -12.36 -2.82 -7.86
CA LYS A 81 -13.29 -2.85 -6.73
C LYS A 81 -13.36 -1.50 -6.00
N TRP A 82 -12.21 -0.89 -5.73
CA TRP A 82 -12.13 0.43 -5.11
C TRP A 82 -12.86 1.50 -5.93
N ILE A 83 -12.63 1.52 -7.23
CA ILE A 83 -13.31 2.45 -8.15
C ILE A 83 -14.83 2.27 -8.08
N ALA A 84 -15.31 1.03 -8.09
CA ALA A 84 -16.74 0.72 -8.01
C ALA A 84 -17.38 1.13 -6.67
N GLU A 85 -16.63 1.10 -5.57
CA GLU A 85 -17.11 1.50 -4.23
C GLU A 85 -17.11 3.02 -4.02
N VAL A 86 -16.13 3.74 -4.58
CA VAL A 86 -15.98 5.20 -4.36
C VAL A 86 -16.74 6.03 -5.40
N ALA A 87 -17.06 5.47 -6.55
CA ALA A 87 -17.86 6.14 -7.60
C ALA A 87 -19.15 5.34 -7.93
N PRO A 88 -20.09 5.18 -6.97
CA PRO A 88 -21.28 4.35 -7.14
C PRO A 88 -22.26 4.88 -8.20
N ARG A 89 -22.20 6.18 -8.55
CA ARG A 89 -23.09 6.79 -9.56
C ARG A 89 -22.91 6.23 -10.97
N VAL A 90 -21.82 5.52 -11.26
CA VAL A 90 -21.62 4.88 -12.56
C VAL A 90 -22.39 3.54 -12.67
N ARG A 91 -22.97 3.06 -11.57
CA ARG A 91 -23.83 1.87 -11.57
C ARG A 91 -25.15 2.05 -12.31
N VAL A 92 -25.64 3.27 -12.52
CA VAL A 92 -26.90 3.50 -13.27
C VAL A 92 -26.73 3.22 -14.78
N ALA A 93 -25.49 3.03 -15.26
CA ALA A 93 -25.18 2.62 -16.64
C ALA A 93 -24.68 1.16 -16.73
N GLU A 94 -25.05 0.31 -15.77
CA GLU A 94 -24.70 -1.12 -15.74
C GLU A 94 -25.56 -1.95 -16.71
N GLU A 95 -25.27 -1.89 -18.01
CA GLU A 95 -25.48 -3.06 -18.88
C GLU A 95 -24.30 -3.34 -19.81
N ASP A 96 -23.22 -2.54 -19.76
CA ASP A 96 -22.07 -2.77 -20.61
C ASP A 96 -20.75 -2.66 -19.84
N SER A 97 -19.74 -3.38 -20.32
CA SER A 97 -18.38 -3.51 -19.80
C SER A 97 -17.59 -2.19 -19.57
N SER A 98 -18.21 -1.04 -19.84
CA SER A 98 -17.70 0.34 -19.81
C SER A 98 -17.79 1.04 -18.45
N GLY A 99 -18.57 0.55 -17.48
CA GLY A 99 -18.82 1.24 -16.21
C GLY A 99 -17.56 1.52 -15.35
N HIS A 100 -16.53 0.67 -15.45
CA HIS A 100 -15.27 0.92 -14.73
C HIS A 100 -14.45 2.07 -15.32
N ALA A 101 -14.55 2.32 -16.63
CA ALA A 101 -13.85 3.41 -17.29
C ALA A 101 -14.47 4.77 -16.90
N GLY A 102 -15.81 4.85 -16.84
CA GLY A 102 -16.52 6.05 -16.41
C GLY A 102 -16.25 6.41 -14.95
N ALA A 103 -16.19 5.43 -14.06
CA ALA A 103 -15.91 5.64 -12.64
C ALA A 103 -14.47 6.11 -12.39
N LEU A 104 -13.51 5.59 -13.16
CA LEU A 104 -12.12 6.07 -13.11
C LEU A 104 -11.99 7.48 -13.68
N ASP A 105 -12.72 7.82 -14.75
CA ASP A 105 -12.71 9.18 -15.32
C ASP A 105 -13.29 10.19 -14.33
N LEU A 106 -14.39 9.84 -13.64
CA LEU A 106 -14.95 10.66 -12.57
C LEU A 106 -13.93 10.94 -11.45
N LEU A 107 -13.26 9.90 -10.96
CA LEU A 107 -12.23 10.05 -9.92
C LEU A 107 -11.05 10.90 -10.41
N ARG A 108 -10.62 10.76 -11.66
CA ARG A 108 -9.54 11.56 -12.26
C ARG A 108 -9.91 13.02 -12.50
N ARG A 109 -11.18 13.32 -12.76
CA ARG A 109 -11.67 14.70 -12.88
C ARG A 109 -11.72 15.42 -11.53
N ARG A 110 -11.98 14.68 -10.44
CA ARG A 110 -12.18 15.24 -9.10
C ARG A 110 -10.92 15.26 -8.24
N LEU A 111 -10.01 14.30 -8.47
CA LEU A 111 -8.81 14.13 -7.66
C LEU A 111 -7.56 14.36 -8.50
N THR A 112 -6.60 15.07 -7.92
CA THR A 112 -5.25 15.12 -8.50
C THR A 112 -4.59 13.74 -8.44
N GLY A 113 -3.62 13.49 -9.32
CA GLY A 113 -2.87 12.23 -9.31
C GLY A 113 -2.33 11.83 -7.92
N PRO A 114 -1.71 12.75 -7.15
CA PRO A 114 -1.27 12.47 -5.78
C PRO A 114 -2.42 12.11 -4.82
N GLN A 115 -3.55 12.83 -4.88
CA GLN A 115 -4.72 12.56 -4.04
C GLN A 115 -5.32 11.18 -4.34
N LEU A 116 -5.49 10.87 -5.62
CA LEU A 116 -5.98 9.58 -6.10
C LEU A 116 -5.08 8.45 -5.61
N LYS A 117 -3.76 8.61 -5.73
CA LYS A 117 -2.76 7.64 -5.27
C LYS A 117 -2.82 7.44 -3.76
N VAL A 118 -2.88 8.51 -2.96
CA VAL A 118 -2.98 8.43 -1.49
C VAL A 118 -4.27 7.72 -1.06
N MET A 119 -5.41 8.04 -1.69
CA MET A 119 -6.69 7.41 -1.37
C MET A 119 -6.71 5.92 -1.72
N PHE A 120 -6.11 5.55 -2.86
CA PHE A 120 -5.95 4.14 -3.22
C PHE A 120 -5.08 3.38 -2.22
N LEU A 121 -3.96 3.97 -1.78
CA LEU A 121 -3.07 3.33 -0.82
C LEU A 121 -3.73 3.17 0.56
N LEU A 122 -4.54 4.14 1.00
CA LEU A 122 -5.36 3.99 2.21
C LEU A 122 -6.37 2.85 2.06
N TYR A 123 -7.02 2.76 0.90
CA TYR A 123 -7.93 1.64 0.62
C TYR A 123 -7.21 0.29 0.62
N ALA A 124 -5.95 0.27 0.22
CA ALA A 124 -5.08 -0.90 0.30
C ALA A 124 -4.62 -1.23 1.73
N GLY A 125 -5.16 -0.55 2.75
CA GLY A 125 -4.90 -0.82 4.16
C GLY A 125 -3.65 -0.14 4.71
N LEU A 126 -2.89 0.61 3.89
CA LEU A 126 -1.68 1.27 4.38
C LEU A 126 -2.03 2.41 5.35
N SER A 127 -1.26 2.53 6.43
CA SER A 127 -1.39 3.66 7.34
C SER A 127 -0.83 4.94 6.72
N VAL A 128 -1.19 6.11 7.27
CA VAL A 128 -0.61 7.41 6.89
C VAL A 128 0.93 7.38 6.98
N ALA A 129 1.48 6.70 7.98
CA ALA A 129 2.93 6.59 8.16
C ALA A 129 3.59 5.66 7.13
N ASP A 130 2.91 4.60 6.69
CA ASP A 130 3.38 3.75 5.59
C ASP A 130 3.36 4.53 4.28
N ILE A 131 2.27 5.24 3.99
CA ILE A 131 2.10 6.04 2.77
C ILE A 131 3.14 7.18 2.71
N ALA A 132 3.37 7.87 3.83
CA ALA A 132 4.38 8.91 3.93
C ALA A 132 5.77 8.37 3.58
N GLY A 133 6.14 7.22 4.15
CA GLY A 133 7.41 6.55 3.84
C GLY A 133 7.51 6.05 2.39
N TYR A 134 6.40 5.56 1.82
CA TYR A 134 6.34 5.02 0.47
C TYR A 134 6.37 6.09 -0.63
N LEU A 135 5.68 7.21 -0.41
CA LEU A 135 5.62 8.31 -1.36
C LEU A 135 6.70 9.38 -1.11
N GLU A 136 7.55 9.19 -0.11
CA GLU A 136 8.55 10.17 0.33
C GLU A 136 7.93 11.53 0.69
N LEU A 137 6.77 11.50 1.35
CA LEU A 137 6.02 12.67 1.80
C LEU A 137 6.06 12.78 3.33
N SER A 138 5.76 13.98 3.85
CA SER A 138 5.52 14.13 5.29
C SER A 138 4.16 13.52 5.69
N PRO A 139 3.98 12.99 6.92
CA PRO A 139 2.68 12.56 7.41
C PRO A 139 1.62 13.68 7.43
N SER A 140 2.05 14.94 7.52
CA SER A 140 1.16 16.10 7.40
C SER A 140 0.64 16.25 5.97
N THR A 141 1.54 16.17 4.98
CA THR A 141 1.20 16.24 3.55
C THR A 141 0.23 15.12 3.15
N VAL A 142 0.45 13.88 3.62
CA VAL A 142 -0.48 12.77 3.38
C VAL A 142 -1.86 13.09 3.95
N ARG A 143 -1.96 13.57 5.20
CA ARG A 143 -3.24 13.96 5.81
C ARG A 143 -3.94 15.08 5.04
N SER A 144 -3.20 16.07 4.54
CA SER A 144 -3.75 17.13 3.69
C SER A 144 -4.30 16.58 2.37
N HIS A 145 -3.60 15.65 1.71
CA HIS A 145 -4.14 14.98 0.52
C HIS A 145 -5.42 14.22 0.81
N VAL A 146 -5.48 13.48 1.93
CA VAL A 146 -6.68 12.75 2.36
C VAL A 146 -7.85 13.70 2.62
N HIS A 147 -7.60 14.79 3.34
CA HIS A 147 -8.62 15.80 3.63
C HIS A 147 -9.18 16.41 2.35
N ASN A 148 -8.30 16.89 1.47
CA ASN A 148 -8.69 17.52 0.21
C ASN A 148 -9.42 16.54 -0.72
N ALA A 149 -8.96 15.29 -0.79
CA ALA A 149 -9.61 14.26 -1.59
C ALA A 149 -11.02 13.95 -1.06
N ARG A 150 -11.18 13.78 0.25
CA ARG A 150 -12.50 13.55 0.86
C ARG A 150 -13.44 14.73 0.66
N LYS A 151 -12.93 15.96 0.71
CA LYS A 151 -13.72 17.17 0.42
C LYS A 151 -14.22 17.16 -1.04
N ALA A 152 -13.31 16.95 -2.00
CA ALA A 152 -13.64 16.89 -3.43
C ALA A 152 -14.64 15.78 -3.78
N LEU A 153 -14.64 14.66 -3.02
CA LEU A 153 -15.59 13.57 -3.19
C LEU A 153 -16.94 13.81 -2.49
N LYS A 154 -17.00 14.62 -1.43
CA LYS A 154 -18.23 14.93 -0.69
C LYS A 154 -19.09 16.01 -1.33
N GLU A 155 -18.50 16.92 -2.10
CA GLU A 155 -19.24 18.01 -2.77
C GLU A 155 -20.30 17.51 -3.78
N ASP A 156 -20.34 16.21 -4.09
CA ASP A 156 -21.37 15.55 -4.91
C ASP A 156 -22.49 14.85 -4.11
N ASP A 157 -22.51 14.88 -2.76
CA ASP A 157 -23.64 14.32 -1.97
C ASP A 157 -24.86 15.27 -1.96
N HIS A 158 -24.75 16.43 -2.60
CA HIS A 158 -25.78 17.48 -2.66
C HIS A 158 -26.20 17.88 -4.09
N GLY A 159 -25.88 17.06 -5.10
CA GLY A 159 -26.28 17.27 -6.49
C GLY A 159 -27.00 16.07 -7.07
#